data_AF-A0A9P6A2T5-F1
#
_entry.id   AF-A0A9P6A2T5-F1
#
_cell.length_a   1.000
_cell.length_b   1.000
_cell.length_c   1.000
_cell.angle_alpha   90.00
_cell.angle_beta   90.00
_cell.angle_gamma   90.00
#
_symmetry.space_group_name_H-M   'P 1'
#
loop_
_entity.id
_entity.type
_entity.pdbx_description
1 polymer ?
#
loop_
_entity_poly.entity_id
_entity_poly.type
_entity_poly.pdbx_seq_one_letter_code
_entity_poly.pdbx_strand_id
1 'polypeptide(L)'
;MRRAIAYCQWKARYWENAETPKENCTTQEEFVLYEGVRAYTRHQADYERRRASQWEDEWRAIRERAAFVLTSQLSQTGPNILAAPALVVELELDYDDSMENEEIGEP
;
A
#
# COMPACT_ATOMS: atom_id res chain seq x y z
N MET A 1 3.62 -10.42 -3.57
CA MET A 1 3.79 -9.50 -2.44
C MET A 1 5.04 -8.63 -2.53
N ARG A 2 6.27 -9.16 -2.69
CA ARG A 2 7.49 -8.30 -2.85
C ARG A 2 7.32 -7.17 -3.87
N ARG A 3 6.75 -7.45 -5.05
CA ARG A 3 6.49 -6.45 -6.09
C ARG A 3 5.43 -5.41 -5.69
N ALA A 4 4.38 -5.82 -4.98
CA ALA A 4 3.32 -4.91 -4.52
C ALA A 4 3.84 -3.95 -3.45
N ILE A 5 4.59 -4.46 -2.47
CA ILE A 5 5.27 -3.65 -1.46
C ILE A 5 6.23 -2.66 -2.11
N ALA A 6 7.08 -3.13 -3.04
CA ALA A 6 7.99 -2.26 -3.78
C ALA A 6 7.26 -1.18 -4.59
N TYR A 7 6.09 -1.51 -5.14
CA TYR A 7 5.26 -0.55 -5.85
C TYR A 7 4.67 0.52 -4.91
N CYS A 8 4.11 0.15 -3.76
CA CYS A 8 3.64 1.12 -2.76
C CYS A 8 4.78 2.02 -2.26
N GLN A 9 5.96 1.45 -2.00
CA GLN A 9 7.16 2.22 -1.62
C GLN A 9 7.59 3.19 -2.74
N TRP A 10 7.56 2.75 -3.99
CA TRP A 10 7.84 3.61 -5.14
C TRP A 10 6.79 4.74 -5.24
N LYS A 11 5.51 4.43 -5.06
CA LYS A 11 4.40 5.39 -5.16
C LYS A 11 4.44 6.42 -4.03
N ALA A 12 4.82 6.01 -2.82
CA ALA A 12 5.09 6.93 -1.71
C ALA A 12 6.18 7.94 -2.07
N ARG A 13 7.30 7.48 -2.63
CA ARG A 13 8.40 8.36 -3.10
C ARG A 13 7.95 9.25 -4.25
N TYR A 14 7.12 8.73 -5.16
CA TYR A 14 6.55 9.55 -6.22
C TYR A 14 5.78 10.73 -5.62
N TRP A 15 4.88 10.48 -4.67
CA TRP A 15 4.08 11.52 -4.03
C TRP A 15 4.92 12.52 -3.23
N GLU A 16 5.96 12.06 -2.51
CA GLU A 16 6.93 12.95 -1.83
C GLU A 16 7.59 13.95 -2.78
N ASN A 17 7.85 13.53 -4.03
CA ASN A 17 8.52 14.33 -5.05
C ASN A 17 7.55 14.97 -6.07
N ALA A 18 6.25 14.71 -5.95
CA ALA A 18 5.22 15.25 -6.85
C ALA A 18 4.96 16.74 -6.62
N GLU A 19 5.36 17.26 -5.46
CA GLU A 19 5.41 18.70 -5.20
C GLU A 19 6.53 19.30 -6.05
N THR A 20 6.18 19.79 -7.24
CA THR A 20 7.09 20.68 -7.98
C THR A 20 7.07 22.05 -7.31
N PRO A 21 8.22 22.60 -6.90
CA PRO A 21 8.28 23.96 -6.42
C PRO A 21 7.83 24.89 -7.56
N LYS A 22 6.67 25.54 -7.42
CA LYS A 22 6.38 26.71 -8.25
C LYS A 22 7.21 27.86 -7.69
N GLU A 23 8.31 28.17 -8.37
CA GLU A 23 9.24 29.24 -7.96
C GLU A 23 8.57 30.62 -7.81
N ASN A 24 7.37 30.82 -8.37
CA ASN A 24 6.65 32.08 -8.27
C ASN A 24 5.13 31.85 -8.12
N CYS A 25 4.63 31.69 -6.90
CA CYS A 25 3.20 31.89 -6.62
C CYS A 25 2.99 33.41 -6.44
N THR A 26 2.38 34.07 -7.43
CA THR A 26 2.21 35.53 -7.42
C THR A 26 0.84 35.95 -6.93
N THR A 27 -0.15 35.07 -6.97
CA THR A 27 -1.51 35.32 -6.48
C THR A 27 -1.81 34.54 -5.20
N GLN A 28 -2.74 35.06 -4.40
CA GLN A 28 -3.23 34.40 -3.18
C GLN A 28 -3.90 33.05 -3.49
N GLU A 29 -4.62 32.95 -4.60
CA GLU A 29 -5.30 31.72 -5.04
C GLU A 29 -4.28 30.63 -5.40
N GLU A 30 -3.21 30.97 -6.10
CA GLU A 30 -2.11 30.05 -6.41
C GLU A 30 -1.41 29.54 -5.15
N PHE A 31 -1.23 30.41 -4.15
CA PHE A 31 -0.64 30.01 -2.87
C PHE A 31 -1.52 28.99 -2.13
N VAL A 32 -2.83 29.24 -2.04
CA VAL A 32 -3.78 28.32 -1.39
C VAL A 32 -3.84 26.98 -2.13
N LEU A 33 -3.88 27.02 -3.47
CA LEU A 33 -3.84 25.81 -4.28
C LEU A 33 -2.55 25.02 -4.07
N TYR A 34 -1.41 25.70 -4.03
CA TYR A 34 -0.11 25.07 -3.79
C TYR A 34 -0.03 24.39 -2.42
N GLU A 35 -0.44 25.06 -1.34
CA GLU A 35 -0.49 24.43 -0.01
C GLU A 35 -1.48 23.26 0.02
N GLY A 36 -2.61 23.35 -0.69
CA GLY A 36 -3.57 22.25 -0.83
C GLY A 36 -2.97 21.03 -1.54
N VAL A 37 -2.30 21.25 -2.68
CA VAL A 37 -1.59 20.18 -3.41
C VAL A 37 -0.50 19.57 -2.53
N ARG A 38 0.28 20.38 -1.82
CA ARG A 38 1.32 19.88 -0.90
C ARG A 38 0.73 19.04 0.24
N ALA A 39 -0.36 19.48 0.83
CA ALA A 39 -1.04 18.72 1.88
C ALA A 39 -1.54 17.37 1.35
N TYR A 40 -2.15 17.37 0.17
CA TYR A 40 -2.64 16.16 -0.49
C TYR A 40 -1.52 15.18 -0.82
N THR A 41 -0.43 15.63 -1.45
CA THR A 41 0.68 14.74 -1.83
C THR A 41 1.36 14.13 -0.61
N ARG A 42 1.50 14.88 0.49
CA ARG A 42 2.00 14.34 1.77
C ARG A 42 1.07 13.26 2.32
N HIS A 43 -0.24 13.52 2.31
CA HIS A 43 -1.22 12.53 2.78
C HIS A 43 -1.16 11.24 1.95
N GLN A 44 -1.07 11.37 0.62
CA GLN A 44 -0.94 10.23 -0.29
C GLN A 44 0.37 9.45 -0.06
N ALA A 45 1.49 10.15 0.17
CA ALA A 45 2.75 9.50 0.50
C ALA A 45 2.63 8.70 1.81
N ASP A 46 2.06 9.28 2.86
CA ASP A 46 1.86 8.62 4.15
C ASP A 46 0.94 7.40 4.02
N TYR A 47 -0.14 7.52 3.26
CA TYR A 47 -1.07 6.42 2.99
C TYR A 47 -0.36 5.23 2.32
N GLU A 48 0.39 5.47 1.25
CA GLU A 48 1.12 4.41 0.54
C GLU A 48 2.21 3.76 1.41
N ARG A 49 2.86 4.53 2.31
CA ARG A 49 3.81 3.96 3.29
C ARG A 49 3.11 3.04 4.28
N ARG A 50 1.96 3.44 4.83
CA ARG A 50 1.16 2.59 5.73
C ARG A 50 0.72 1.32 5.04
N ARG A 51 0.22 1.44 3.80
CA ARG A 51 -0.19 0.30 2.98
C ARG A 51 0.98 -0.67 2.75
N ALA A 52 2.17 -0.16 2.43
CA ALA A 52 3.37 -1.00 2.29
C ALA A 52 3.70 -1.76 3.59
N SER A 53 3.60 -1.10 4.75
CA SER A 53 3.84 -1.73 6.05
C SER A 53 2.82 -2.83 6.37
N GLN A 54 1.53 -2.59 6.12
CA GLN A 54 0.48 -3.60 6.29
C GLN A 54 0.76 -4.84 5.43
N TRP A 55 1.06 -4.62 4.14
CA TRP A 55 1.43 -5.72 3.23
C TRP A 55 2.70 -6.47 3.67
N GLU A 56 3.67 -5.79 4.29
CA GLU A 56 4.87 -6.42 4.84
C GLU A 56 4.55 -7.34 6.02
N ASP A 57 3.68 -6.90 6.93
CA ASP A 57 3.29 -7.66 8.11
C ASP A 57 2.44 -8.89 7.75
N GLU A 58 1.46 -8.74 6.87
CA GLU A 58 0.69 -9.87 6.34
C GLU A 58 1.60 -10.88 5.62
N TRP A 59 2.52 -10.37 4.78
CA TRP A 59 3.44 -11.23 4.04
C TRP A 59 4.48 -11.90 4.95
N ARG A 60 4.83 -11.29 6.08
CA ARG A 60 5.69 -11.90 7.09
C ARG A 60 5.01 -13.13 7.69
N ALA A 61 3.75 -13.03 8.11
CA ALA A 61 3.00 -14.16 8.65
C ALA A 61 2.94 -15.33 7.66
N ILE A 62 2.68 -15.04 6.38
CA ILE A 62 2.69 -16.06 5.31
C ILE A 62 4.08 -16.70 5.14
N ARG A 63 5.17 -15.91 5.19
CA ARG A 63 6.53 -16.44 5.06
C ARG A 63 6.95 -17.30 6.25
N GLU A 64 6.67 -16.86 7.46
CA GLU A 64 6.93 -17.63 8.68
C GLU A 64 6.18 -18.96 8.64
N ARG A 65 4.94 -18.92 8.15
CA ARG A 65 4.15 -20.13 7.96
C ARG A 65 4.75 -21.07 6.92
N ALA A 66 5.11 -20.56 5.75
CA ALA A 66 5.74 -21.35 4.70
C ALA A 66 7.07 -21.95 5.18
N ALA A 67 7.88 -21.17 5.90
CA ALA A 67 9.12 -21.64 6.51
C ALA A 67 8.85 -22.79 7.49
N PHE A 68 7.87 -22.63 8.39
CA PHE A 68 7.47 -23.69 9.31
C PHE A 68 7.06 -24.97 8.57
N VAL A 69 6.21 -24.88 7.56
CA VAL A 69 5.77 -26.07 6.79
C VAL A 69 6.97 -26.75 6.12
N LEU A 70 7.83 -25.98 5.46
CA LEU A 70 9.02 -26.51 4.79
C LEU A 70 9.96 -27.19 5.77
N THR A 71 10.28 -26.54 6.90
CA THR A 71 11.17 -27.13 7.91
C THR A 71 10.55 -28.34 8.59
N SER A 72 9.26 -28.28 8.93
CA SER A 72 8.54 -29.39 9.59
C SER A 72 8.47 -30.62 8.70
N GLN A 73 8.18 -30.45 7.41
CA GLN A 73 8.11 -31.56 6.46
C GLN A 73 9.49 -32.12 6.13
N LEU A 74 10.53 -31.28 6.02
CA LEU A 74 11.91 -31.74 5.84
C LEU A 74 12.43 -32.54 7.05
N SER A 75 11.96 -32.24 8.26
CA SER A 75 12.29 -32.99 9.47
C SER A 75 11.43 -34.24 9.70
N GLN A 76 10.38 -34.47 8.90
CA GLN A 76 9.50 -35.63 9.01
C GLN A 76 9.82 -36.66 7.91
N THR A 77 10.72 -37.60 8.20
CA THR A 77 11.05 -38.74 7.30
C THR A 77 10.10 -39.94 7.47
N GLY A 78 8.93 -39.76 8.10
CA GLY A 78 7.97 -40.83 8.40
C GLY A 78 6.51 -40.43 8.10
N PRO A 79 5.56 -41.38 8.13
CA PRO A 79 4.19 -41.21 7.60
C PRO A 79 3.29 -40.24 8.39
N ASN A 80 3.76 -39.69 9.50
CA ASN A 80 3.00 -38.74 10.32
C ASN A 80 3.21 -37.31 9.86
N ILE A 81 2.51 -36.91 8.80
CA ILE A 81 2.44 -35.52 8.35
C ILE A 81 1.56 -34.75 9.34
N LEU A 82 2.16 -33.90 10.18
CA LEU A 82 1.40 -33.00 11.04
C LEU A 82 0.68 -31.95 10.18
N ALA A 83 -0.66 -31.97 10.22
CA ALA A 83 -1.47 -30.98 9.53
C ALA A 83 -1.17 -29.59 10.07
N ALA A 84 -0.81 -28.69 9.18
CA ALA A 84 -0.57 -27.31 9.52
C ALA A 84 -1.93 -26.63 9.87
N PRO A 85 -2.12 -25.99 11.04
CA PRO A 85 -3.31 -25.16 11.31
C PRO A 85 -3.67 -24.16 10.19
N ALA A 86 -4.95 -23.84 10.03
CA ALA A 86 -5.42 -22.91 9.00
C ALA A 86 -4.78 -21.52 9.17
N LEU A 87 -4.25 -20.94 8.08
CA LEU A 87 -3.81 -19.56 8.04
C LEU A 87 -4.96 -18.71 7.48
N VAL A 88 -5.54 -17.85 8.31
CA VAL A 88 -6.49 -16.83 7.87
C VAL A 88 -5.69 -15.56 7.65
N VAL A 89 -5.70 -15.05 6.42
CA VAL A 89 -5.13 -13.74 6.07
C VAL A 89 -6.30 -12.91 5.58
N GLU A 90 -6.65 -11.88 6.34
CA GLU A 90 -7.63 -10.89 5.92
C GLU A 90 -6.92 -9.92 4.97
N LEU A 91 -7.43 -9.80 3.75
CA LEU A 91 -6.89 -8.90 2.73
C LEU A 91 -7.85 -7.71 2.63
N GLU A 92 -7.44 -6.57 3.17
CA GLU A 92 -8.16 -5.30 2.95
C GLU A 92 -7.85 -4.81 1.53
N LEU A 93 -8.79 -5.10 0.62
CA LEU A 93 -8.73 -4.61 -0.77
C LEU A 93 -9.42 -3.25 -0.85
N ASP A 94 -8.65 -2.19 -0.61
CA ASP A 94 -9.12 -0.83 -0.91
C ASP A 94 -9.22 -0.66 -2.43
N TYR A 95 -10.43 -0.82 -2.95
CA TYR A 95 -10.84 -0.32 -4.25
C TYR A 95 -11.00 1.20 -4.13
N ASP A 96 -10.28 1.93 -4.97
CA ASP A 96 -10.39 3.38 -5.09
C ASP A 96 -11.76 3.69 -5.72
N ASP A 97 -12.77 3.95 -4.88
CA ASP A 97 -14.16 4.21 -5.25
C ASP A 97 -14.35 5.63 -5.85
N SER A 98 -13.27 6.29 -6.28
CA SER A 98 -13.27 7.69 -6.72
C SER A 98 -13.71 7.87 -8.19
N MET A 99 -14.36 6.89 -8.82
CA MET A 99 -14.78 6.94 -10.24
C MET A 99 -16.31 6.99 -10.43
N GLU A 100 -17.10 7.18 -9.38
CA GLU A 100 -18.54 7.42 -9.50
C GLU A 100 -18.88 8.80 -8.94
N ASN A 101 -18.79 9.84 -9.78
CA ASN A 101 -19.61 11.07 -9.74
C ASN A 101 -19.19 12.03 -10.88
N GLU A 102 -19.31 11.60 -12.14
CA GLU A 102 -19.57 12.52 -13.26
C GLU A 102 -21.07 12.42 -13.57
N GLU A 103 -21.88 13.04 -12.73
CA GLU A 103 -23.30 13.26 -13.03
C GLU A 103 -23.37 14.37 -14.08
N ILE A 104 -23.66 13.98 -15.32
CA ILE A 104 -23.93 14.86 -16.44
C ILE A 104 -25.18 15.68 -16.10
N GLY A 105 -24.97 16.89 -15.59
CA GLY A 105 -26.00 17.91 -15.40
C GLY A 105 -25.69 19.11 -16.28
N GLU A 106 -26.04 19.04 -17.56
CA GLU A 106 -26.20 20.22 -18.41
C GLU A 106 -27.68 20.69 -18.39
N PRO A 107 -27.94 22.00 -18.63
CA PRO A 107 -29.05 22.78 -18.07
C PRO A 107 -30.45 22.51 -18.62
#